data_AF-A0A352EZC6-F1
#
_entry.id   AF-A0A352EZC6-F1
#
_cell.length_a   1.000
_cell.length_b   1.000
_cell.length_c   1.000
_cell.angle_alpha   90.00
_cell.angle_beta   90.00
_cell.angle_gamma   90.00
#
_symmetry.space_group_name_H-M   'P 1'
#
loop_
_entity.id
_entity.type
_entity.pdbx_description
1 polymer ?
#
loop_
_entity_poly.entity_id
_entity_poly.type
_entity_poly.pdbx_seq_one_letter_code
_entity_poly.pdbx_strand_id
1 'polypeptide(L)'
;MKTIAVTVVGLAIALAFGYEFRPGTQQQKKINETWETTNDRFKIGVTAYAEEKGGFAGGSNYVFTSAKVGSDDWKEFMTFRHDDPIPIPRQQIHFVNDKIAYVFIGWMYAVTTDGGSSWSVWNAENDLPGWRCCNYGLIQDLRVEPDGVGKMKLKPIMQRDGEVPELHTRDYGRHWISN
;
A
#
# COMPACT_ATOMS: atom_id res chain seq x y z
N MET A 1 59.24 11.01 37.91
CA MET A 1 58.27 10.80 36.80
C MET A 1 57.32 11.98 36.80
N LYS A 2 57.26 12.73 35.69
CA LYS A 2 56.45 13.95 35.56
C LYS A 2 55.11 13.60 34.90
N THR A 3 54.01 13.86 35.59
CA THR A 3 52.65 13.67 35.07
C THR A 3 52.23 14.93 34.31
N ILE A 4 51.94 14.80 33.02
CA ILE A 4 51.44 15.89 32.18
C ILE A 4 49.91 15.85 32.23
N ALA A 5 49.30 16.93 32.73
CA ALA A 5 47.86 17.15 32.67
C ALA A 5 47.49 17.70 31.29
N VAL A 6 46.59 17.02 30.58
CA VAL A 6 46.06 17.48 29.30
C VAL A 6 44.66 18.04 29.56
N THR A 7 44.55 19.37 29.48
CA THR A 7 43.27 20.08 29.51
C THR A 7 42.73 20.16 28.08
N VAL A 8 41.67 19.42 27.78
CA VAL A 8 40.93 19.54 26.52
C VAL A 8 39.83 20.57 26.69
N VAL A 9 40.06 21.76 26.14
CA VAL A 9 39.02 22.80 25.96
C VAL A 9 38.35 22.55 24.61
N GLY A 10 37.21 21.86 24.64
CA GLY A 10 36.35 21.67 23.46
C GLY A 10 35.31 22.78 23.37
N LEU A 11 35.50 23.68 22.41
CA LEU A 11 34.69 24.85 22.13
C LEU A 11 33.28 24.45 21.64
N ALA A 12 32.23 24.82 22.38
CA ALA A 12 30.84 24.65 21.95
C ALA A 12 30.43 25.83 21.04
N ILE A 13 30.28 25.57 19.74
CA ILE A 13 29.71 26.53 18.79
C ILE A 13 28.20 26.26 18.70
N ALA A 14 27.41 27.08 19.39
CA ALA A 14 25.97 27.14 19.24
C ALA A 14 25.62 28.10 18.10
N LEU A 15 25.41 27.58 16.88
CA LEU A 15 24.83 28.35 15.79
C LEU A 15 23.30 28.32 15.90
N ALA A 16 22.75 29.41 16.43
CA ALA A 16 21.33 29.71 16.44
C ALA A 16 20.86 30.04 15.01
N PHE A 17 20.52 29.01 14.23
CA PHE A 17 19.69 29.19 13.04
C PHE A 17 18.23 29.12 13.47
N GLY A 18 17.62 30.30 13.64
CA GLY A 18 16.18 30.49 13.82
C GLY A 18 15.41 30.18 12.54
N TYR A 19 15.43 28.92 12.10
CA TYR A 19 14.38 28.41 11.23
C TYR A 19 13.15 28.20 12.12
N GLU A 20 12.19 29.13 12.04
CA GLU A 20 10.82 28.87 12.48
C GLU A 20 10.28 27.70 11.66
N PHE A 21 10.52 26.49 12.17
CA PHE A 21 9.78 25.31 11.78
C PHE A 21 8.34 25.60 12.21
N ARG A 22 7.54 26.21 11.33
CA ARG A 22 6.10 26.23 11.50
C ARG A 22 5.67 24.80 11.21
N PRO A 23 5.32 23.98 12.22
CA PRO A 23 4.68 22.71 11.93
C PRO A 23 3.44 23.07 11.13
N GLY A 24 3.47 22.77 9.82
CA GLY A 24 2.26 22.84 9.02
C GLY A 24 1.23 22.02 9.77
N THR A 25 0.10 22.62 10.11
CA THR A 25 -1.03 21.93 10.69
C THR A 25 -1.43 20.85 9.69
N GLN A 26 -0.86 19.65 9.84
CA GLN A 26 -1.36 18.47 9.15
C GLN A 26 -2.77 18.30 9.67
N GLN A 27 -3.74 18.74 8.86
CA GLN A 27 -5.14 18.52 9.13
C GLN A 27 -5.27 17.02 9.38
N GLN A 28 -5.66 16.65 10.60
CA GLN A 28 -5.84 15.25 10.96
C GLN A 28 -6.97 14.72 10.10
N LYS A 29 -6.61 13.94 9.07
CA LYS A 29 -7.58 13.28 8.21
C LYS A 29 -8.55 12.49 9.08
N LYS A 30 -9.85 12.71 8.93
CA LYS A 30 -10.87 11.97 9.69
C LYS A 30 -10.79 10.49 9.34
N ILE A 31 -10.50 9.65 10.32
CA ILE A 31 -10.50 8.18 10.19
C ILE A 31 -11.95 7.69 10.25
N ASN A 32 -12.36 6.90 9.26
CA ASN A 32 -13.65 6.22 9.22
C ASN A 32 -13.56 4.81 9.80
N GLU A 33 -12.55 4.04 9.39
CA GLU A 33 -12.36 2.65 9.80
C GLU A 33 -10.87 2.33 9.82
N THR A 34 -10.44 1.49 10.76
CA THR A 34 -9.13 0.84 10.75
C THR A 34 -9.35 -0.66 10.94
N TRP A 35 -8.61 -1.46 10.18
CA TRP A 35 -8.65 -2.92 10.30
C TRP A 35 -7.24 -3.49 10.15
N GLU A 36 -6.96 -4.60 10.84
CA GLU A 36 -5.68 -5.30 10.81
C GLU A 36 -5.92 -6.80 10.68
N THR A 37 -5.01 -7.48 9.97
CA THR A 37 -4.89 -8.93 9.92
C THR A 37 -3.42 -9.34 9.96
N THR A 38 -3.13 -10.57 10.36
CA THR A 38 -1.76 -11.06 10.56
C THR A 38 -1.63 -12.53 10.22
N ASN A 39 -0.43 -12.92 9.78
CA ASN A 39 0.06 -14.30 9.87
C ASN A 39 1.10 -14.40 11.00
N ASP A 40 1.92 -15.45 11.00
CA ASP A 40 2.95 -15.70 12.03
C ASP A 40 4.17 -14.75 11.94
N ARG A 41 4.35 -14.03 10.84
CA ARG A 41 5.56 -13.23 10.57
C ARG A 41 5.31 -11.73 10.45
N PHE A 42 4.22 -11.34 9.83
CA PHE A 42 3.89 -9.93 9.59
C PHE A 42 2.39 -9.69 9.60
N LYS A 43 2.05 -8.41 9.82
CA LYS A 43 0.69 -7.89 9.86
C LYS A 43 0.48 -6.88 8.74
N ILE A 44 -0.75 -6.83 8.27
CA ILE A 44 -1.24 -5.87 7.27
C ILE A 44 -2.35 -5.05 7.92
N GLY A 45 -2.21 -3.74 7.87
CA GLY A 45 -3.19 -2.77 8.33
C GLY A 45 -3.83 -2.04 7.16
N VAL A 46 -5.09 -1.65 7.32
CA VAL A 46 -5.82 -0.79 6.39
C VAL A 46 -6.50 0.31 7.19
N THR A 47 -6.27 1.56 6.80
CA THR A 47 -7.00 2.70 7.35
C THR A 47 -7.78 3.40 6.26
N ALA A 48 -9.09 3.52 6.43
CA ALA A 48 -9.99 4.29 5.57
C ALA A 48 -10.15 5.69 6.15
N TYR A 49 -9.75 6.71 5.38
CA TYR A 49 -9.93 8.12 5.70
C TYR A 49 -11.10 8.70 4.90
N ALA A 50 -11.93 9.53 5.53
CA ALA A 50 -12.93 10.32 4.82
C ALA A 50 -12.25 11.33 3.90
N GLU A 51 -12.80 11.50 2.70
CA GLU A 51 -12.40 12.60 1.82
C GLU A 51 -13.00 13.93 2.31
N GLU A 52 -12.15 14.89 2.68
CA GLU A 52 -12.58 16.16 3.28
C GLU A 52 -13.28 17.13 2.29
N LYS A 53 -13.22 16.85 0.98
CA LYS A 53 -13.76 17.73 -0.08
C LYS A 53 -14.62 16.99 -1.13
N GLY A 54 -15.03 15.76 -0.85
CA GLY A 54 -15.83 14.96 -1.78
C GLY A 54 -17.30 15.38 -1.79
N GLY A 55 -17.64 16.50 -2.43
CA GLY A 55 -19.01 16.88 -2.81
C GLY A 55 -20.15 16.52 -1.83
N PHE A 56 -21.24 15.94 -2.37
CA PHE A 56 -22.45 15.56 -1.63
C PHE A 56 -22.32 14.20 -0.91
N ALA A 57 -21.45 13.32 -1.39
CA ALA A 57 -21.05 12.08 -0.76
C ALA A 57 -19.53 12.01 -0.75
N GLY A 58 -18.92 12.10 0.44
CA GLY A 58 -17.47 12.07 0.57
C GLY A 58 -16.94 10.69 0.23
N GLY A 59 -15.96 10.62 -0.67
CA GLY A 59 -15.24 9.40 -0.96
C GLY A 59 -14.41 8.90 0.23
N SER A 60 -13.66 7.83 0.00
CA SER A 60 -12.73 7.25 0.97
C SER A 60 -11.36 7.04 0.37
N ASN A 61 -10.34 7.34 1.17
CA ASN A 61 -8.95 7.06 0.85
C ASN A 61 -8.48 5.90 1.75
N TYR A 62 -8.14 4.77 1.16
CA TYR A 62 -7.60 3.62 1.86
C TYR A 62 -6.08 3.69 1.83
N VAL A 63 -5.46 3.54 2.99
CA VAL A 63 -4.02 3.44 3.15
C VAL A 63 -3.71 2.06 3.69
N PHE A 64 -2.94 1.29 2.92
CA PHE A 64 -2.50 -0.05 3.28
C PHE A 64 -1.07 0.01 3.82
N THR A 65 -0.87 -0.60 4.98
CA THR A 65 0.40 -0.62 5.68
C THR A 65 0.80 -2.05 6.06
N SER A 66 2.09 -2.30 6.20
CA SER A 66 2.61 -3.56 6.75
C SER A 66 3.64 -3.32 7.85
N ALA A 67 3.75 -4.26 8.77
CA ALA A 67 4.77 -4.29 9.81
C ALA A 67 5.08 -5.74 10.20
N LYS A 68 6.26 -5.97 10.78
CA LYS A 68 6.55 -7.26 11.42
C LYS A 68 5.62 -7.48 12.63
N VAL A 69 5.27 -8.73 12.92
CA VAL A 69 4.54 -9.06 14.15
C VAL A 69 5.34 -8.59 15.37
N GLY A 70 4.66 -7.91 16.30
CA GLY A 70 5.28 -7.31 17.49
C GLY A 70 6.03 -6.00 17.25
N SER A 71 6.01 -5.46 16.03
CA SER A 71 6.59 -4.15 15.70
C SER A 71 5.51 -3.09 15.50
N ASP A 72 5.85 -1.84 15.84
CA ASP A 72 5.05 -0.64 15.55
C ASP A 72 5.62 0.18 14.37
N ASP A 73 6.64 -0.33 13.68
CA ASP A 73 7.25 0.28 12.49
C ASP A 73 6.39 -0.02 11.24
N TRP A 74 5.24 0.65 11.15
CA TRP A 74 4.32 0.53 10.03
C TRP A 74 4.83 1.26 8.78
N LYS A 75 4.81 0.55 7.65
CA LYS A 75 5.21 1.10 6.35
C LYS A 75 4.04 1.07 5.39
N GLU A 76 3.72 2.23 4.83
CA GLU A 76 2.76 2.35 3.74
C GLU A 76 3.31 1.66 2.49
N PHE A 77 2.46 0.87 1.81
CA PHE A 77 2.83 0.22 0.55
C PHE A 77 1.86 0.46 -0.60
N MET A 78 0.61 0.86 -0.30
CA MET A 78 -0.39 1.13 -1.33
C MET A 78 -1.45 2.10 -0.79
N THR A 79 -1.89 3.03 -1.63
CA THR A 79 -3.05 3.87 -1.36
C THR A 79 -4.07 3.74 -2.48
N PHE A 80 -5.35 3.82 -2.13
CA PHE A 80 -6.44 3.70 -3.09
C PHE A 80 -7.53 4.72 -2.77
N ARG A 81 -7.98 5.49 -3.77
CA ARG A 81 -9.13 6.39 -3.64
C ARG A 81 -10.37 5.72 -4.21
N HIS A 82 -11.44 5.69 -3.42
CA HIS A 82 -12.76 5.27 -3.85
C HIS A 82 -13.72 6.46 -3.72
N ASP A 83 -14.58 6.68 -4.73
CA ASP A 83 -15.48 7.83 -4.72
C ASP A 83 -16.67 7.64 -3.76
N ASP A 84 -17.00 6.39 -3.41
CA ASP A 84 -17.96 6.06 -2.35
C ASP A 84 -17.27 5.61 -1.04
N PRO A 85 -17.85 5.89 0.15
CA PRO A 85 -17.34 5.43 1.42
C PRO A 85 -17.76 3.98 1.72
N ILE A 86 -17.15 3.01 1.03
CA ILE A 86 -17.41 1.59 1.27
C ILE A 86 -16.59 1.04 2.46
N PRO A 87 -17.08 0.02 3.19
CA PRO A 87 -16.29 -0.65 4.23
C PRO A 87 -14.98 -1.24 3.68
N ILE A 88 -13.97 -1.41 4.53
CA ILE A 88 -12.71 -2.05 4.15
C ILE A 88 -12.98 -3.46 3.58
N PRO A 89 -12.52 -3.80 2.36
CA PRO A 89 -12.81 -5.09 1.73
C PRO A 89 -11.91 -6.20 2.27
N ARG A 90 -12.20 -6.67 3.49
CA ARG A 90 -11.37 -7.61 4.26
C ARG A 90 -11.08 -8.92 3.53
N GLN A 91 -11.97 -9.38 2.63
CA GLN A 91 -11.76 -10.62 1.86
C GLN A 91 -10.72 -10.49 0.75
N GLN A 92 -10.20 -9.28 0.47
CA GLN A 92 -9.22 -9.05 -0.60
C GLN A 92 -7.77 -9.04 -0.10
N ILE A 93 -7.55 -9.40 1.18
CA ILE A 93 -6.22 -9.60 1.77
C ILE A 93 -5.98 -11.09 1.97
N HIS A 94 -4.94 -11.63 1.36
CA HIS A 94 -4.63 -13.05 1.38
C HIS A 94 -3.18 -13.30 1.79
N PHE A 95 -3.00 -14.16 2.78
CA PHE A 95 -1.69 -14.75 3.10
C PHE A 95 -1.59 -16.10 2.39
N VAL A 96 -0.60 -16.23 1.50
CA VAL A 96 -0.28 -17.50 0.83
C VAL A 96 0.58 -18.37 1.75
N ASN A 97 1.53 -17.74 2.46
CA ASN A 97 2.34 -18.33 3.52
C ASN A 97 2.96 -17.23 4.41
N ASP A 98 3.92 -17.62 5.24
CA ASP A 98 4.68 -16.74 6.15
C ASP A 98 5.43 -15.57 5.48
N LYS A 99 5.74 -15.69 4.19
CA LYS A 99 6.52 -14.69 3.43
C LYS A 99 5.71 -13.99 2.36
N ILE A 100 4.66 -14.65 1.87
CA ILE A 100 3.92 -14.23 0.69
C ILE A 100 2.51 -13.82 1.12
N ALA A 101 2.16 -12.58 0.83
CA ALA A 101 0.78 -12.11 0.88
C ALA A 101 0.51 -11.18 -0.29
N TYR A 102 -0.76 -11.08 -0.63
CA TYR A 102 -1.22 -10.12 -1.60
C TYR A 102 -2.50 -9.42 -1.16
N VAL A 103 -2.68 -8.22 -1.69
CA VAL A 103 -3.85 -7.38 -1.49
C VAL A 103 -4.30 -6.89 -2.85
N PHE A 104 -5.60 -6.80 -3.08
CA PHE A 104 -6.14 -6.08 -4.22
C PHE A 104 -7.33 -5.22 -3.82
N ILE A 105 -7.58 -4.14 -4.54
CA ILE A 105 -8.78 -3.32 -4.40
C ILE A 105 -8.99 -2.54 -5.70
N GLY A 106 -10.21 -2.58 -6.23
CA GLY A 106 -10.54 -1.93 -7.49
C GLY A 106 -9.67 -2.40 -8.65
N TRP A 107 -8.78 -1.52 -9.09
CA TRP A 107 -7.85 -1.75 -10.20
C TRP A 107 -6.38 -1.81 -9.79
N MET A 108 -6.11 -1.94 -8.48
CA MET A 108 -4.77 -2.04 -7.91
C MET A 108 -4.56 -3.39 -7.22
N TYR A 109 -3.32 -3.86 -7.32
CA TYR A 109 -2.83 -5.08 -6.69
C TYR A 109 -1.47 -4.80 -6.05
N ALA A 110 -1.20 -5.40 -4.88
CA ALA A 110 0.09 -5.36 -4.24
C ALA A 110 0.48 -6.75 -3.74
N VAL A 111 1.76 -7.10 -3.86
CA VAL A 111 2.32 -8.37 -3.37
C VAL A 111 3.62 -8.17 -2.63
N THR A 112 3.78 -8.94 -1.56
CA THR A 112 5.06 -9.14 -0.89
C THR A 112 5.48 -10.59 -1.02
N THR A 113 6.80 -10.82 -1.09
CA THR A 113 7.40 -12.17 -1.07
C THR A 113 8.49 -12.28 0.00
N ASP A 114 8.62 -11.28 0.87
CA ASP A 114 9.66 -11.15 1.88
C ASP A 114 9.11 -10.86 3.29
N GLY A 115 7.87 -11.28 3.54
CA GLY A 115 7.21 -11.13 4.82
C GLY A 115 6.81 -9.68 5.11
N GLY A 116 6.33 -8.96 4.10
CA GLY A 116 5.84 -7.58 4.25
C GLY A 116 6.94 -6.55 4.45
N SER A 117 8.20 -6.88 4.12
CA SER A 117 9.32 -5.93 4.22
C SER A 117 9.37 -5.00 3.01
N SER A 118 9.03 -5.52 1.82
CA SER A 118 8.84 -4.77 0.59
C SER A 118 7.62 -5.27 -0.18
N TRP A 119 7.08 -4.41 -1.04
CA TRP A 119 5.89 -4.68 -1.84
C TRP A 119 6.10 -4.25 -3.29
N SER A 120 5.59 -5.04 -4.22
CA SER A 120 5.44 -4.67 -5.62
C SER A 120 3.98 -4.33 -5.88
N VAL A 121 3.72 -3.18 -6.52
CA VAL A 121 2.36 -2.69 -6.79
C VAL A 121 2.13 -2.70 -8.30
N TRP A 122 1.02 -3.28 -8.71
CA TRP A 122 0.48 -3.22 -10.06
C TRP A 122 -0.75 -2.31 -10.07
N ASN A 123 -0.85 -1.47 -11.10
CA ASN A 123 -1.94 -0.52 -11.26
C ASN A 123 -2.42 -0.53 -12.71
N ALA A 124 -3.67 -0.95 -12.93
CA ALA A 124 -4.27 -1.00 -14.26
C ALA A 124 -4.12 0.31 -15.05
N GLU A 125 -4.09 1.46 -14.37
CA GLU A 125 -3.88 2.76 -15.01
C GLU A 125 -2.56 2.87 -15.78
N ASN A 126 -1.51 2.26 -15.24
CA ASN A 126 -0.18 2.28 -15.85
C ASN A 126 0.06 1.03 -16.70
N ASP A 127 -0.57 -0.08 -16.34
CA ASP A 127 -0.18 -1.41 -16.81
C ASP A 127 -1.15 -2.01 -17.84
N LEU A 128 -2.38 -1.51 -17.97
CA LEU A 128 -3.33 -2.00 -18.99
C LEU A 128 -3.44 -1.04 -20.18
N PRO A 129 -3.29 -1.54 -21.42
CA PRO A 129 -3.53 -0.73 -22.61
C PRO A 129 -5.00 -0.33 -22.68
N GLY A 130 -5.25 0.93 -23.02
CA GLY A 130 -6.61 1.42 -23.17
C GLY A 130 -7.38 1.55 -21.84
N TRP A 131 -6.71 1.46 -20.69
CA TRP A 131 -7.35 1.71 -19.40
C TRP A 131 -8.08 3.04 -19.44
N ARG A 132 -9.34 2.99 -19.01
CA ARG A 132 -10.13 4.16 -18.71
C ARG A 132 -10.66 3.98 -17.31
N CYS A 133 -10.45 5.00 -16.49
CA CYS A 133 -11.16 5.18 -15.22
C CYS A 133 -12.66 4.82 -15.37
N CYS A 134 -13.37 4.41 -14.33
CA CYS A 134 -13.05 4.28 -12.93
C CYS A 134 -13.71 2.97 -12.45
N ASN A 135 -13.14 1.84 -12.85
CA ASN A 135 -13.78 0.54 -12.61
C ASN A 135 -13.37 -0.01 -11.24
N TYR A 136 -14.08 0.40 -10.19
CA TYR A 136 -13.88 -0.08 -8.81
C TYR A 136 -14.11 -1.59 -8.62
N GLY A 137 -14.67 -2.27 -9.62
CA GLY A 137 -14.83 -3.72 -9.62
C GLY A 137 -13.98 -4.41 -10.67
N LEU A 138 -12.88 -3.79 -11.13
CA LEU A 138 -12.06 -4.32 -12.20
C LEU A 138 -11.49 -5.69 -11.83
N ILE A 139 -10.74 -5.80 -10.73
CA ILE A 139 -10.20 -7.08 -10.28
C ILE A 139 -11.35 -7.85 -9.62
N GLN A 140 -11.87 -8.84 -10.32
CA GLN A 140 -13.00 -9.65 -9.86
C GLN A 140 -12.54 -10.80 -8.97
N ASP A 141 -11.44 -11.45 -9.36
CA ASP A 141 -10.91 -12.64 -8.70
C ASP A 141 -9.41 -12.68 -8.94
N LEU A 142 -8.66 -13.11 -7.93
CA LEU A 142 -7.22 -13.13 -7.97
C LEU A 142 -6.66 -14.25 -7.10
N ARG A 143 -5.81 -15.07 -7.70
CA ARG A 143 -5.15 -16.18 -7.03
C ARG A 143 -3.68 -16.22 -7.41
N VAL A 144 -2.83 -16.28 -6.40
CA VAL A 144 -1.38 -16.46 -6.54
C VAL A 144 -0.98 -17.67 -5.70
N GLU A 145 -0.31 -18.62 -6.33
CA GLU A 145 0.15 -19.86 -5.73
C GLU A 145 1.54 -19.70 -5.09
N PRO A 146 1.94 -20.61 -4.18
CA PRO A 146 3.27 -20.58 -3.55
C PRO A 146 4.44 -20.72 -4.53
N ASP A 147 4.23 -21.23 -5.74
CA ASP A 147 5.25 -21.38 -6.78
C ASP A 147 5.41 -20.12 -7.66
N GLY A 148 4.62 -19.08 -7.39
CA GLY A 148 4.63 -17.81 -8.13
C GLY A 148 3.73 -17.78 -9.35
N VAL A 149 3.08 -18.89 -9.70
CA VAL A 149 2.06 -18.89 -10.74
C VAL A 149 0.79 -18.22 -10.20
N GLY A 150 0.18 -17.39 -11.03
CA GLY A 150 -1.06 -16.72 -10.63
C GLY A 150 -1.93 -16.35 -11.81
N LYS A 151 -3.18 -16.06 -11.48
CA LYS A 151 -4.24 -15.69 -12.43
C LYS A 151 -5.08 -14.58 -11.83
N MET A 152 -5.28 -13.52 -12.60
CA MET A 152 -6.13 -12.38 -12.28
C MET A 152 -7.28 -12.34 -13.29
N LYS A 153 -8.52 -12.46 -12.81
CA LYS A 153 -9.71 -12.26 -13.63
C LYS A 153 -10.14 -10.80 -13.51
N LEU A 154 -10.25 -10.16 -14.66
CA LEU A 154 -10.71 -8.79 -14.79
C LEU A 154 -12.18 -8.79 -15.19
N LYS A 155 -12.89 -7.73 -14.82
CA LYS A 155 -14.24 -7.43 -15.29
C LYS A 155 -14.19 -6.21 -16.22
N PRO A 156 -13.82 -6.40 -17.50
CA PRO A 156 -13.90 -5.36 -18.50
C PRO A 156 -15.28 -4.69 -18.57
N ILE A 157 -15.29 -3.41 -18.93
CA ILE A 157 -16.53 -2.72 -19.28
C ILE A 157 -16.87 -3.11 -20.71
N MET A 158 -18.04 -3.73 -20.88
CA MET A 158 -18.56 -4.08 -22.20
C MET A 158 -18.52 -2.85 -23.13
N GLN A 159 -18.13 -3.04 -24.39
CA GLN A 159 -17.99 -2.01 -25.44
C GLN A 159 -16.67 -1.22 -25.43
N ARG A 160 -15.71 -1.54 -24.56
CA ARG A 160 -14.34 -0.99 -24.67
C ARG A 160 -13.44 -1.99 -25.40
N ASP A 161 -12.90 -1.56 -26.53
CA ASP A 161 -11.98 -2.38 -27.33
C ASP A 161 -10.62 -2.51 -26.62
N GLY A 162 -10.03 -3.70 -26.70
CA GLY A 162 -8.69 -3.98 -26.18
C GLY A 162 -8.60 -4.28 -24.68
N GLU A 163 -9.70 -4.26 -23.93
CA GLU A 163 -9.69 -4.67 -22.53
C GLU A 163 -9.51 -6.20 -22.42
N VAL A 164 -8.53 -6.61 -21.62
CA VAL A 164 -8.17 -8.02 -21.43
C VAL A 164 -8.98 -8.59 -20.27
N PRO A 165 -9.67 -9.74 -20.42
CA PRO A 165 -10.50 -10.31 -19.35
C PRO A 165 -9.68 -11.09 -18.30
N GLU A 166 -8.44 -11.46 -18.62
CA GLU A 166 -7.63 -12.35 -17.79
C GLU A 166 -6.14 -12.07 -17.97
N LEU A 167 -5.41 -12.02 -16.86
CA LEU A 167 -3.96 -11.91 -16.83
C LEU A 167 -3.33 -13.09 -16.10
N HIS A 168 -2.10 -13.41 -16.47
CA HIS A 168 -1.30 -14.47 -15.87
C HIS A 168 0.03 -13.93 -15.36
N THR A 169 0.59 -14.63 -14.38
CA THR A 169 1.92 -14.35 -13.85
C THR A 169 2.65 -15.66 -13.57
N ARG A 170 3.99 -15.59 -13.56
CA ARG A 170 4.90 -16.65 -13.10
C ARG A 170 5.89 -16.14 -12.03
N ASP A 171 5.63 -14.94 -11.51
CA ASP A 171 6.52 -14.24 -10.58
C ASP A 171 5.75 -13.54 -9.46
N TYR A 172 4.72 -14.21 -8.95
CA TYR A 172 3.87 -13.74 -7.85
C TYR A 172 3.08 -12.48 -8.20
N GLY A 173 2.86 -12.18 -9.48
CA GLY A 173 2.14 -10.99 -9.92
C GLY A 173 2.98 -9.73 -9.91
N ARG A 174 4.32 -9.85 -9.86
CA ARG A 174 5.19 -8.70 -10.10
C ARG A 174 5.10 -8.22 -11.54
N HIS A 175 4.88 -9.16 -12.46
CA HIS A 175 4.51 -8.88 -13.84
C HIS A 175 3.27 -9.68 -14.23
N TRP A 176 2.40 -9.04 -15.00
CA TRP A 176 1.17 -9.63 -15.53
C TRP A 176 1.19 -9.61 -17.05
N ILE A 177 0.82 -10.73 -17.66
CA ILE A 177 0.76 -10.89 -19.11
C ILE A 177 -0.64 -11.32 -19.55
N SER A 178 -1.13 -10.76 -20.65
CA SER A 178 -2.31 -11.24 -21.36
C SER A 178 -1.92 -12.41 -22.27
N ASN A 179 -2.83 -13.36 -22.46
CA ASN A 179 -2.68 -14.39 -23.51
C ASN A 179 -2.82 -13.79 -24.92
#